data_AF-A0A2V8E924-F1
#
_entry.id   AF-A0A2V8E924-F1
#
_cell.length_a   1.000
_cell.length_b   1.000
_cell.length_c   1.000
_cell.angle_alpha   90.00
_cell.angle_beta   90.00
_cell.angle_gamma   90.00
#
_symmetry.space_group_name_H-M   'P 1'
#
loop_
_entity.id
_entity.type
_entity.pdbx_description
1 polymer ?
#
loop_
_entity_poly.entity_id
_entity_poly.type
_entity_poly.pdbx_seq_one_letter_code
_entity_poly.pdbx_strand_id
1 'polypeptide(L)'
;GLAVQFQFVIAAGNPNAEVKGVAEIRRDTIVTSLTPHMHVRGKDMTYTAFYPDGTSEVLLSVPRYDFNWQITYELATPKRLPKGTKVEVVAHYDNSPGNKYNPDPTKDVRWGDQTWEEMMIGFWGSVVDAAAASQ
;
A
#
# COMPACT_ATOMS: atom_id res chain seq x y z
N GLY A 1 0.29 -11.07 1.21
CA GLY A 1 1.38 -10.45 2.00
C GLY A 1 1.07 -8.99 2.22
N LEU A 2 2.04 -8.21 2.68
CA LEU A 2 1.88 -6.76 2.85
C LEU A 2 3.20 -5.99 2.69
N ALA A 3 3.09 -4.76 2.21
CA ALA A 3 4.12 -3.73 2.30
C ALA A 3 3.61 -2.67 3.28
N VAL A 4 4.41 -2.33 4.29
CA VAL A 4 4.02 -1.44 5.38
C VAL A 4 5.13 -0.45 5.68
N GLN A 5 4.75 0.76 6.08
CA GLN A 5 5.68 1.78 6.58
C GLN A 5 5.19 2.33 7.92
N PHE A 6 5.88 1.95 9.01
CA PHE A 6 5.56 2.41 10.37
C PHE A 6 6.19 3.76 10.71
N GLN A 7 7.29 4.12 10.06
CA GLN A 7 8.09 5.29 10.42
C GLN A 7 7.92 6.38 9.37
N PHE A 8 6.92 7.22 9.57
CA PHE A 8 6.70 8.41 8.76
C PHE A 8 6.15 9.57 9.60
N VAL A 9 6.22 10.77 9.02
CA VAL A 9 5.56 11.97 9.52
C VAL A 9 4.87 12.65 8.35
N ILE A 10 3.57 12.85 8.47
CA ILE A 10 2.81 13.73 7.60
C ILE A 10 2.76 15.08 8.30
N ALA A 11 3.54 16.03 7.80
CA ALA A 11 3.61 17.36 8.39
C ALA A 11 2.23 18.04 8.40
N ALA A 12 1.99 18.87 9.41
CA ALA A 12 0.82 19.75 9.47
C ALA A 12 0.66 20.54 8.16
N GLY A 13 -0.57 20.60 7.64
CA GLY A 13 -0.90 21.38 6.44
C GLY A 13 -0.43 20.80 5.10
N ASN A 14 0.34 19.70 5.07
CA ASN A 14 0.87 19.14 3.82
C ASN A 14 -0.27 18.51 2.98
N PRO A 15 -0.56 19.02 1.77
CA PRO A 15 -1.67 18.52 0.95
C PRO A 15 -1.34 17.24 0.17
N ASN A 16 -0.07 16.79 0.16
CA ASN A 16 0.38 15.69 -0.69
C ASN A 16 1.63 15.01 -0.12
N ALA A 17 1.58 14.56 1.14
CA ALA A 17 2.70 13.85 1.75
C ALA A 17 2.83 12.44 1.15
N GLU A 18 3.99 12.10 0.62
CA GLU A 18 4.30 10.75 0.13
C GLU A 18 4.80 9.86 1.28
N VAL A 19 4.29 8.63 1.35
CA VAL A 19 4.83 7.57 2.23
C VAL A 19 4.98 6.29 1.41
N LYS A 20 6.10 5.60 1.62
CA LYS A 20 6.51 4.43 0.84
C LYS A 20 6.76 3.21 1.72
N GLY A 21 6.15 2.09 1.34
CA GLY A 21 6.42 0.76 1.88
C GLY A 21 6.98 -0.15 0.79
N VAL A 22 7.90 -1.05 1.13
CA VAL A 22 8.46 -2.03 0.19
C VAL A 22 8.46 -3.41 0.82
N ALA A 23 8.09 -4.42 0.05
CA ALA A 23 8.19 -5.81 0.46
C ALA A 23 8.82 -6.67 -0.65
N GLU A 24 9.67 -7.61 -0.26
CA GLU A 24 10.30 -8.54 -1.19
C GLU A 24 9.57 -9.89 -1.21
N ILE A 25 9.30 -10.41 -2.41
CA ILE A 25 8.73 -11.73 -2.64
C ILE A 25 9.80 -12.80 -2.36
N ARG A 26 9.65 -13.53 -1.26
CA ARG A 26 10.68 -14.49 -0.77
C ARG A 26 10.68 -15.86 -1.47
N ARG A 27 9.61 -16.16 -2.19
CA ARG A 27 9.41 -17.37 -3.01
C ARG A 27 8.45 -17.03 -4.13
N ASP A 28 8.51 -17.76 -5.24
CA ASP A 28 7.57 -17.60 -6.34
C ASP A 28 6.13 -17.61 -5.82
N THR A 29 5.40 -16.56 -6.14
CA THR A 29 4.09 -16.25 -5.55
C THR A 29 3.12 -15.89 -6.66
N ILE A 30 1.89 -16.40 -6.60
CA ILE A 30 0.80 -15.96 -7.46
C ILE A 30 -0.02 -14.96 -6.67
N VAL A 31 0.03 -13.68 -7.03
CA VAL A 31 -0.81 -12.62 -6.48
C VAL A 31 -2.17 -12.66 -7.16
N THR A 32 -3.23 -12.62 -6.36
CA THR A 32 -4.63 -12.70 -6.85
C THR A 32 -5.39 -11.41 -6.64
N SER A 33 -5.08 -10.66 -5.58
CA SER A 33 -5.78 -9.42 -5.25
C SER A 33 -4.91 -8.45 -4.49
N LEU A 34 -5.31 -7.18 -4.49
CA LEU A 34 -4.60 -6.06 -3.87
C LEU A 34 -5.60 -5.20 -3.09
N THR A 35 -5.26 -4.85 -1.85
CA THR A 35 -6.15 -4.07 -0.96
C THR A 35 -5.39 -2.90 -0.35
N PRO A 36 -5.55 -1.68 -0.90
CA PRO A 36 -5.01 -0.47 -0.30
C PRO A 36 -5.63 -0.20 1.07
N HIS A 37 -4.83 0.21 2.05
CA HIS A 37 -5.32 0.61 3.35
C HIS A 37 -4.57 1.84 3.88
N MET A 38 -5.35 2.90 4.11
CA MET A 38 -4.97 4.20 4.69
C MET A 38 -6.15 4.72 5.51
N HIS A 39 -5.94 5.67 6.42
CA HIS A 39 -7.04 6.34 7.13
C HIS A 39 -7.55 7.56 6.35
N VAL A 40 -8.18 8.51 7.06
CA VAL A 40 -9.02 9.58 6.51
C VAL A 40 -8.28 10.61 5.66
N ARG A 41 -6.94 10.62 5.69
CA ARG A 41 -6.13 11.52 4.86
C ARG A 41 -5.64 10.85 3.58
N GLY A 42 -5.84 9.54 3.40
CA GLY A 42 -5.42 8.83 2.19
C GLY A 42 -6.04 9.43 0.92
N LYS A 43 -5.21 9.70 -0.08
CA LYS A 43 -5.59 10.29 -1.38
C LYS A 43 -5.53 9.29 -2.52
N ASP A 44 -4.43 8.56 -2.59
CA ASP A 44 -4.14 7.59 -3.63
C ASP A 44 -3.12 6.57 -3.15
N MET A 45 -3.11 5.41 -3.81
CA MET A 45 -2.11 4.38 -3.59
C MET A 45 -1.78 3.67 -4.90
N THR A 46 -0.48 3.46 -5.15
CA THR A 46 0.03 2.74 -6.32
C THR A 46 0.94 1.60 -5.88
N TYR A 47 0.78 0.43 -6.52
CA TYR A 47 1.59 -0.77 -6.33
C TYR A 47 2.41 -1.01 -7.58
N THR A 48 3.73 -1.09 -7.43
CA THR A 48 4.67 -1.38 -8.53
C THR A 48 5.51 -2.60 -8.19
N ALA A 49 5.50 -3.59 -9.06
CA ALA A 49 6.42 -4.71 -9.01
C ALA A 49 7.70 -4.36 -9.76
N PHE A 50 8.84 -4.44 -9.08
CA PHE A 50 10.18 -4.37 -9.66
C PHE A 50 10.76 -5.79 -9.70
N TYR A 51 10.96 -6.33 -10.90
CA TYR A 51 11.37 -7.71 -11.11
C TYR A 51 12.91 -7.87 -11.00
N PRO A 52 13.40 -9.08 -10.69
CA PRO A 52 14.85 -9.34 -10.61
C PRO A 52 15.63 -9.09 -11.90
N ASP A 53 14.96 -9.12 -13.05
CA ASP A 53 15.55 -8.84 -14.37
C ASP A 53 15.69 -7.32 -14.66
N GLY A 54 15.27 -6.47 -13.73
CA GLY A 54 15.33 -5.02 -13.84
C GLY A 54 14.10 -4.37 -14.48
N THR A 55 13.12 -5.16 -14.95
CA THR A 55 11.85 -4.63 -15.46
C THR A 55 10.89 -4.25 -14.33
N SER A 56 9.84 -3.49 -14.65
CA SER A 56 8.80 -3.13 -13.68
C SER A 56 7.41 -3.06 -14.29
N GLU A 57 6.39 -3.28 -13.46
CA GLU A 57 4.98 -3.20 -13.84
C GLU A 57 4.15 -2.59 -12.71
N VAL A 58 3.20 -1.71 -13.05
CA VAL A 58 2.18 -1.24 -12.10
C VAL A 58 1.12 -2.33 -11.96
N LEU A 59 0.97 -2.87 -10.75
CA LEU A 59 -0.01 -3.92 -10.44
C LEU A 59 -1.40 -3.34 -10.13
N LEU A 60 -1.43 -2.17 -9.48
CA LEU A 60 -2.65 -1.44 -9.13
C LEU A 60 -2.33 0.05 -9.02
N SER A 61 -3.24 0.88 -9.52
CA SER A 61 -3.24 2.33 -9.25
C SER A 61 -4.64 2.75 -8.85
N VAL A 62 -4.78 3.27 -7.63
CA VAL A 62 -6.02 3.83 -7.11
C VAL A 62 -5.83 5.35 -6.96
N PRO A 63 -6.16 6.15 -8.00
CA PRO A 63 -5.83 7.58 -8.03
C PRO A 63 -6.76 8.45 -7.19
N ARG A 64 -7.85 7.87 -6.65
CA ARG A 64 -8.85 8.54 -5.80
C ARG A 64 -9.32 7.56 -4.74
N TYR A 65 -8.46 7.30 -3.78
CA TYR A 65 -8.81 6.50 -2.61
C TYR A 65 -9.86 7.22 -1.77
N ASP A 66 -10.80 6.45 -1.22
CA ASP A 66 -11.77 6.93 -0.23
C ASP A 66 -11.72 5.97 0.96
N PHE A 67 -11.47 6.49 2.15
CA PHE A 67 -11.41 5.70 3.39
C PHE A 67 -12.67 4.88 3.67
N ASN A 68 -13.83 5.34 3.19
CA ASN A 68 -15.08 4.61 3.35
C ASN A 68 -15.15 3.39 2.42
N TRP A 69 -14.30 3.32 1.40
CA TRP A 69 -14.28 2.30 0.35
C TRP A 69 -12.96 1.52 0.36
N GLN A 70 -12.72 0.80 1.46
CA GLN A 70 -11.55 -0.08 1.61
C GLN A 70 -11.73 -1.38 0.80
N ILE A 71 -11.67 -1.24 -0.51
CA ILE A 71 -12.00 -2.27 -1.49
C ILE A 71 -10.80 -3.17 -1.76
N THR A 72 -11.06 -4.48 -1.84
CA THR A 72 -10.13 -5.46 -2.42
C THR A 72 -10.32 -5.49 -3.93
N TYR A 73 -9.24 -5.26 -4.68
CA TYR A 73 -9.21 -5.35 -6.14
C TYR A 73 -8.72 -6.73 -6.54
N GLU A 74 -9.61 -7.56 -7.06
CA GLU A 74 -9.27 -8.85 -7.66
C GLU A 74 -8.62 -8.64 -9.03
N LEU A 75 -7.46 -9.26 -9.26
CA LEU A 75 -6.78 -9.19 -10.55
C LEU A 75 -7.55 -10.03 -11.57
N ALA A 76 -7.88 -9.44 -12.71
CA ALA A 76 -8.53 -10.15 -13.82
C ALA A 76 -7.72 -11.37 -14.29
N THR A 77 -6.41 -11.33 -14.13
CA THR A 77 -5.52 -12.47 -14.32
C THR A 77 -4.54 -12.51 -13.15
N PRO A 78 -4.49 -13.61 -12.37
CA PRO A 78 -3.52 -13.75 -11.29
C PRO A 78 -2.09 -13.54 -11.79
N LYS A 79 -1.30 -12.77 -11.04
CA LYS A 79 0.05 -12.37 -11.43
C LYS A 79 1.09 -13.23 -10.73
N ARG A 80 1.92 -13.94 -11.50
CA ARG A 80 3.11 -14.60 -10.95
C ARG A 80 4.20 -13.55 -10.69
N LEU A 81 4.61 -13.43 -9.44
CA LEU A 81 5.78 -12.66 -9.02
C LEU A 81 6.89 -13.66 -8.64
N PRO A 82 8.02 -13.68 -9.37
CA PRO A 82 9.15 -14.54 -9.02
C PRO A 82 9.79 -14.12 -7.69
N LYS A 83 10.50 -15.05 -7.05
CA LYS A 83 11.37 -14.74 -5.91
C LYS A 83 12.32 -13.57 -6.26
N GLY A 84 12.45 -12.64 -5.32
CA GLY A 84 13.29 -11.45 -5.46
C GLY A 84 12.56 -10.23 -6.06
N THR A 85 11.33 -10.37 -6.56
CA THR A 85 10.51 -9.22 -6.93
C THR A 85 10.30 -8.32 -5.72
N LYS A 86 10.53 -7.01 -5.87
CA LYS A 86 10.19 -5.99 -4.87
C LYS A 86 8.85 -5.36 -5.24
N VAL A 87 7.89 -5.47 -4.34
CA VAL A 87 6.62 -4.74 -4.44
C VAL A 87 6.78 -3.45 -3.67
N GLU A 88 6.90 -2.34 -4.39
CA GLU A 88 6.84 -1.00 -3.82
C GLU A 88 5.38 -0.54 -3.80
N VAL A 89 4.98 0.04 -2.69
CA VAL A 89 3.68 0.68 -2.52
C VAL A 89 3.94 2.13 -2.14
N VAL A 90 3.37 3.04 -2.93
CA VAL A 90 3.44 4.49 -2.70
C VAL A 90 2.05 4.99 -2.38
N ALA A 91 1.93 5.71 -1.28
CA ALA A 91 0.70 6.31 -0.79
C ALA A 91 0.87 7.83 -0.64
N HIS A 92 -0.19 8.58 -0.92
CA HIS A 92 -0.22 10.02 -0.65
C HIS A 92 -1.32 10.39 0.34
N TYR A 93 -1.03 11.38 1.18
CA TYR A 93 -1.94 11.88 2.21
C TYR A 93 -2.18 13.38 2.08
N ASP A 94 -3.42 13.80 2.32
CA ASP A 94 -3.85 15.20 2.42
C ASP A 94 -4.10 15.58 3.88
N ASN A 95 -3.09 16.17 4.52
CA ASN A 95 -3.19 16.77 5.85
C ASN A 95 -3.40 18.30 5.78
N SER A 96 -3.88 18.83 4.65
CA SER A 96 -4.20 20.25 4.52
C SER A 96 -5.56 20.59 5.14
N PRO A 97 -5.83 21.88 5.39
CA PRO A 97 -7.17 22.36 5.75
C PRO A 97 -8.24 22.14 4.67
N GLY A 98 -7.84 21.82 3.43
CA GLY A 98 -8.77 21.58 2.31
C GLY A 98 -9.41 20.19 2.33
N ASN A 99 -8.81 19.23 3.05
CA ASN A 99 -9.40 17.92 3.23
C ASN A 99 -10.49 17.97 4.32
N LYS A 100 -11.76 17.91 3.89
CA LYS A 100 -12.93 17.90 4.78
C LYS A 100 -12.97 16.74 5.79
N TYR A 101 -12.18 15.69 5.56
CA TYR A 101 -12.09 14.53 6.44
C TYR A 101 -10.93 14.64 7.44
N ASN A 102 -10.08 15.66 7.33
CA ASN A 102 -8.95 15.88 8.23
C ASN A 102 -9.45 16.41 9.60
N PRO A 103 -9.27 15.65 10.71
CA PRO A 103 -9.75 16.06 12.03
C PRO A 103 -9.03 17.28 12.61
N ASP A 104 -7.73 17.43 12.32
CA ASP A 104 -6.92 18.57 12.78
C ASP A 104 -5.72 18.77 11.82
N PRO A 105 -5.79 19.74 10.88
CA PRO A 105 -4.72 20.02 9.93
C PRO A 105 -3.51 20.74 10.55
N THR A 106 -3.59 21.16 11.81
CA THR A 106 -2.52 21.91 12.49
C THR A 106 -1.49 21.01 13.17
N LYS A 107 -1.70 19.69 13.14
CA LYS A 107 -0.86 18.69 13.79
C LYS A 107 -0.11 17.85 12.77
N ASP A 108 1.12 17.49 13.15
CA ASP A 108 1.82 16.40 12.51
C ASP A 108 1.12 15.07 12.81
N VAL A 109 1.05 14.22 11.80
CA VAL A 109 0.40 12.90 11.89
C VAL A 109 1.43 11.80 11.64
N ARG A 110 1.28 10.69 12.34
CA ARG A 110 2.20 9.54 12.33
C ARG A 110 1.39 8.25 12.24
N TRP A 111 2.09 7.13 12.16
CA TRP A 111 1.47 5.82 12.30
C TRP A 111 0.64 5.72 13.59
N GLY A 112 -0.55 5.15 13.50
CA GLY A 112 -1.32 4.73 14.67
C GLY A 112 -2.61 4.00 14.30
N ASP A 113 -3.23 3.39 15.31
CA ASP A 113 -4.40 2.52 15.12
C ASP A 113 -5.72 3.31 15.04
N GLN A 114 -5.71 4.57 15.48
CA GLN A 114 -6.90 5.39 15.48
C GLN A 114 -7.13 6.04 14.12
N THR A 115 -8.39 6.19 13.71
CA THR A 115 -8.77 6.78 12.43
C THR A 115 -8.25 8.20 12.21
N TRP A 116 -7.95 8.96 13.29
CA TRP A 116 -7.35 10.30 13.20
C TRP A 116 -5.83 10.29 13.16
N GLU A 117 -5.19 9.16 13.44
CA GLU A 117 -3.80 8.86 13.10
C GLU A 117 -3.77 8.33 11.64
N GLU A 118 -2.67 7.74 11.18
CA GLU A 118 -2.59 7.19 9.82
C GLU A 118 -1.99 5.79 9.77
N MET A 119 -2.26 5.11 8.66
CA MET A 119 -1.61 3.87 8.29
C MET A 119 -1.16 3.93 6.83
N MET A 120 -0.06 3.24 6.54
CA MET A 120 0.40 2.97 5.19
C MET A 120 0.55 1.46 5.05
N ILE A 121 -0.47 0.81 4.48
CA ILE A 121 -0.42 -0.63 4.22
C ILE A 121 -0.93 -0.94 2.82
N GLY A 122 -0.07 -1.58 2.04
CA GLY A 122 -0.48 -2.24 0.81
C GLY A 122 -0.61 -3.74 1.02
N PHE A 123 -1.83 -4.25 1.19
CA PHE A 123 -2.07 -5.69 1.29
C PHE A 123 -2.18 -6.34 -0.09
N TRP A 124 -1.90 -7.64 -0.16
CA TRP A 124 -2.25 -8.48 -1.31
C TRP A 124 -2.65 -9.90 -0.91
N GLY A 125 -3.63 -10.46 -1.61
CA GLY A 125 -3.96 -11.88 -1.61
C GLY A 125 -2.99 -12.66 -2.50
N SER A 126 -2.62 -13.87 -2.08
CA SER A 126 -1.73 -14.71 -2.89
C SER A 126 -1.92 -16.19 -2.63
N VAL A 127 -1.70 -16.98 -3.68
CA VAL A 127 -1.52 -18.42 -3.63
C VAL A 127 -0.02 -18.72 -3.73
N VAL A 128 0.45 -19.59 -2.86
CA VAL A 128 1.81 -20.11 -2.84
C VAL A 128 1.71 -21.62 -2.82
N ASP A 129 2.53 -22.30 -3.61
CA ASP A 129 2.59 -23.75 -3.53
C ASP A 129 2.97 -24.15 -2.10
N ALA A 130 2.28 -25.17 -1.58
CA ALA A 130 2.68 -25.78 -0.33
C ALA A 130 4.14 -26.22 -0.49
N ALA A 131 4.99 -25.87 0.47
CA ALA A 131 6.33 -26.44 0.50
C ALA A 131 6.16 -27.96 0.46
N ALA A 132 6.82 -28.64 -0.49
CA ALA A 132 6.86 -30.08 -0.48
C ALA A 132 7.28 -30.49 0.93
N ALA A 133 6.40 -31.19 1.65
CA ALA A 133 6.73 -31.70 2.96
C ALA A 133 8.00 -32.54 2.77
N SER A 134 9.11 -32.08 3.36
CA SER A 134 10.31 -32.88 3.47
C SER A 134 9.90 -34.14 4.23
N GLN A 135 9.90 -35.28 3.53
CA GLN A 135 9.83 -36.61 4.14
C GLN A 135 11.11 -36.86 4.95
#